data_AF-A0A7U4JQ19-F1
#
_entry.id   AF-A0A7U4JQ19-F1
#
_cell.length_a   1.000
_cell.length_b   1.000
_cell.length_c   1.000
_cell.angle_alpha   90.00
_cell.angle_beta   90.00
_cell.angle_gamma   90.00
#
_symmetry.space_group_name_H-M   'P 1'
#
loop_
_entity.id
_entity.type
_entity.pdbx_description
1 polymer ?
#
loop_
_entity_poly.entity_id
_entity_poly.type
_entity_poly.pdbx_seq_one_letter_code
_entity_poly.pdbx_strand_id
1 'polypeptide(L)' 'MKVIIMKCCNKDSWYKNKVGKTYKVEKLSYPAKDYITKDGIIRKEDAEEIS' A
#
# COMPACT_ATOMS: atom_id res chain seq x y z
N MET A 1 4.23 -14.65 1.83
CA MET A 1 4.50 -13.51 0.94
C MET A 1 3.27 -12.64 0.97
N LYS A 2 3.35 -11.37 1.40
CA LYS A 2 2.15 -10.54 1.63
C LYS A 2 1.76 -9.76 0.38
N VAL A 3 0.46 -9.73 0.09
CA VAL A 3 -0.15 -8.93 -0.98
C VAL A 3 -1.18 -8.01 -0.36
N ILE A 4 -1.16 -6.75 -0.76
CA ILE A 4 -2.10 -5.73 -0.29
C ILE A 4 -2.83 -5.12 -1.49
N ILE A 5 -4.05 -4.62 -1.27
CA ILE A 5 -4.77 -3.75 -2.21
C ILE A 5 -4.87 -2.35 -1.63
N MET A 6 -4.57 -1.34 -2.43
CA MET A 6 -4.74 0.05 -2.01
C MET A 6 -6.23 0.41 -2.01
N LYS A 7 -6.76 0.80 -0.85
CA LYS A 7 -8.18 1.16 -0.61
C LYS A 7 -8.37 2.61 -0.17
N CYS A 8 -7.33 3.44 -0.25
CA CYS A 8 -7.40 4.84 0.17
C CYS A 8 -8.62 5.59 -0.42
N CYS A 9 -9.40 6.25 0.43
CA CYS A 9 -10.50 7.13 0.03
C CYS A 9 -9.97 8.45 -0.56
N ASN A 10 -8.71 8.79 -0.29
CA ASN A 10 -8.09 9.99 -0.83
C ASN A 10 -7.72 9.76 -2.31
N LYS A 11 -8.30 10.58 -3.19
CA LYS A 11 -8.11 10.54 -4.64
C LYS A 11 -7.04 11.53 -5.12
N ASP A 12 -6.28 12.13 -4.20
CA ASP A 12 -5.17 13.02 -4.51
C ASP A 12 -4.10 12.31 -5.38
N SER A 13 -3.31 13.11 -6.09
CA SER A 13 -2.48 12.69 -7.24
C SER A 13 -1.61 11.45 -7.02
N TRP A 14 -1.11 11.21 -5.80
CA TRP A 14 -0.31 10.01 -5.49
C TRP A 14 -1.12 8.70 -5.52
N TYR A 15 -2.39 8.76 -5.09
CA TYR A 15 -3.27 7.61 -4.93
C TYR A 15 -4.18 7.35 -6.13
N LYS A 16 -4.48 8.38 -6.93
CA LYS A 16 -5.45 8.33 -8.06
C LYS A 16 -5.25 7.15 -9.02
N ASN A 17 -4.00 6.79 -9.33
CA ASN A 17 -3.67 5.70 -10.26
C ASN A 17 -3.23 4.40 -9.57
N LYS A 18 -3.34 4.35 -8.23
CA LYS A 18 -2.87 3.27 -7.36
C LYS A 18 -4.00 2.57 -6.63
N VAL A 19 -5.11 3.26 -6.33
CA VAL A 19 -6.31 2.65 -5.71
C VAL A 19 -6.83 1.49 -6.56
N GLY A 20 -7.18 0.38 -5.88
CA GLY A 20 -7.67 -0.85 -6.51
C GLY A 20 -6.59 -1.75 -7.11
N LYS A 21 -5.33 -1.29 -7.17
CA LYS A 21 -4.20 -2.15 -7.59
C LYS A 21 -3.66 -2.96 -6.43
N THR A 22 -3.18 -4.15 -6.75
CA THR A 22 -2.51 -5.03 -5.79
C THR A 22 -1.00 -4.79 -5.82
N TYR A 23 -0.39 -4.88 -4.64
CA TYR A 23 1.04 -4.68 -4.48
C TYR A 23 1.64 -5.81 -3.65
N LYS A 24 2.81 -6.27 -4.09
CA LYS A 24 3.63 -7.20 -3.32
C LYS A 24 4.43 -6.43 -2.28
N VAL A 25 4.24 -6.79 -1.00
CA VAL A 25 5.01 -6.23 0.09
C VAL A 25 6.40 -6.85 0.10
N GLU A 26 7.44 -6.03 0.01
CA GLU A 26 8.83 -6.47 0.13
C GLU A 26 9.28 -6.49 1.59
N LYS A 27 8.95 -5.44 2.34
CA LYS A 27 9.24 -5.30 3.77
C LYS A 27 8.30 -4.30 4.44
N LEU A 28 8.33 -4.27 5.77
CA LEU A 28 7.63 -3.26 6.57
C LEU A 28 8.56 -2.09 6.88
N SER A 29 8.03 -0.86 6.86
CA SER A 29 8.77 0.33 7.29
C SER A 29 8.93 0.34 8.82
N TYR A 30 10.02 0.94 9.31
CA TYR A 30 10.20 1.24 10.73
C TYR A 30 10.28 2.76 10.90
N PRO A 31 9.64 3.36 11.92
CA PRO A 31 8.85 2.76 13.00
C PRO A 31 7.36 2.50 12.66
N ALA A 32 6.86 3.06 11.55
CA ALA A 32 5.42 3.16 11.26
C ALA A 32 4.75 1.88 10.72
N LYS A 33 5.50 0.80 10.45
CA LYS A 33 5.00 -0.49 9.93
C LYS A 33 4.22 -0.40 8.61
N ASP A 34 4.46 0.64 7.81
CA ASP A 34 3.88 0.78 6.46
C ASP A 34 4.44 -0.30 5.52
N TYR A 35 3.77 -0.51 4.40
CA TYR A 35 4.18 -1.47 3.39
C TYR A 35 5.15 -0.83 2.40
N ILE A 36 6.37 -1.36 2.31
CA ILE A 36 7.33 -0.98 1.29
C ILE A 36 7.15 -1.90 0.08
N THR A 37 6.88 -1.29 -1.06
CA THR A 37 6.67 -1.95 -2.35
C THR A 37 7.62 -1.34 -3.39
N LYS A 38 7.77 -1.98 -4.55
CA LYS A 38 8.59 -1.43 -5.65
C LYS A 38 8.07 -0.09 -6.17
N ASP A 39 6.76 0.15 -6.07
CA ASP A 39 6.09 1.37 -6.52
C ASP A 39 6.06 2.48 -5.45
N GLY A 40 6.72 2.24 -4.32
CA GLY A 40 6.83 3.16 -3.19
C GLY A 40 6.18 2.64 -1.91
N ILE A 41 6.05 3.54 -0.95
CA ILE A 41 5.50 3.24 0.38
C ILE A 41 3.98 3.38 0.33
N ILE A 42 3.29 2.39 0.88
CA ILE A 42 1.84 2.35 1.04
C ILE A 42 1.55 2.27 2.53
N ARG A 43 0.77 3.23 3.05
CA ARG A 43 0.40 3.24 4.46
C ARG A 43 -0.53 2.08 4.79
N LYS A 44 -0.42 1.57 6.02
CA LYS A 44 -1.29 0.49 6.48
C LYS A 44 -2.77 0.84 6.48
N GLU A 45 -3.09 2.07 6.88
CA GLU A 45 -4.47 2.60 6.90
C GLU A 45 -5.10 2.68 5.51
N ASP A 46 -4.27 2.84 4.48
CA ASP A 46 -4.68 3.01 3.09
C ASP A 46 -4.74 1.68 2.33
N ALA A 47 -4.45 0.56 2.99
CA ALA A 47 -4.30 -0.74 2.37
C ALA A 47 -5.05 -1.85 3.10
N GLU A 48 -5.56 -2.81 2.33
CA GLU A 48 -6.18 -4.02 2.85
C GLU A 48 -5.27 -5.21 2.53
N GLU A 49 -4.90 -6.00 3.55
CA GLU A 49 -4.15 -7.25 3.35
C GLU A 49 -5.10 -8.31 2.77
N ILE A 50 -4.69 -8.95 1.69
CA ILE A 50 -5.51 -9.94 0.95
C ILE A 50 -4.94 -11.36 1.08
N SER A 51 -3.81 -11.53 1.78
CA SER A 51 -3.09 -12.81 1.97
C SER A 51 -2.32 -12.88 3.28
#